data_AF-B5M790-F1
#
_entry.id   AF-B5M790-F1
#
_cell.length_a   1.000
_cell.length_b   1.000
_cell.length_c   1.000
_cell.angle_alpha   90.00
_cell.angle_beta   90.00
_cell.angle_gamma   90.00
#
_symmetry.space_group_name_H-M   'P 1'
#
loop_
_entity.id
_entity.type
_entity.pdbx_description
1 polymer ?
#
loop_
_entity_poly.entity_id
_entity_poly.type
_entity_poly.pdbx_seq_one_letter_code
_entity_poly.pdbx_strand_id
1 'polypeptide(L)'
;VKCEVDDSDPLSFEGPDIVSCKGCTIDWKKGKNVTVKTLKKKQKHKSKGTVRFVTKTVQKDSFFNFFSPPSEAAGEQLDEDTQALLAADFEIGHVLKERVVPRAVLYFTGEALQEDEYDEDEEDMDDEEDDDDQNE
;
A
#
# COMPACT_ATOMS: atom_id res chain seq x y z
N VAL A 1 15.32 -6.51 -6.45
CA VAL A 1 14.66 -7.82 -6.54
C VAL A 1 15.74 -8.88 -6.62
N LYS A 2 15.79 -9.81 -5.66
CA LYS A 2 16.73 -10.94 -5.67
C LYS A 2 15.97 -12.15 -6.18
N CYS A 3 16.54 -12.83 -7.17
CA CYS A 3 15.95 -14.03 -7.79
C CYS A 3 16.85 -15.25 -7.61
N GLU A 4 17.83 -15.17 -6.71
CA GLU A 4 18.81 -16.22 -6.46
C GLU A 4 18.35 -17.06 -5.27
N VAL A 5 18.37 -18.37 -5.47
CA VAL A 5 18.11 -19.38 -4.44
C VAL A 5 19.25 -19.33 -3.42
N ASP A 6 18.93 -19.36 -2.13
CA ASP A 6 19.95 -19.49 -1.09
C ASP A 6 20.50 -20.92 -1.09
N ASP A 7 21.81 -21.07 -1.37
CA ASP A 7 22.47 -22.38 -1.37
C ASP A 7 22.39 -23.10 -0.01
N SER A 8 22.23 -22.36 1.08
CA SER A 8 22.10 -22.91 2.43
C SER A 8 20.67 -23.32 2.80
N ASP A 9 19.66 -22.76 2.14
CA ASP A 9 18.26 -23.12 2.29
C ASP A 9 17.49 -23.00 0.97
N PRO A 10 17.70 -23.94 0.03
CA PRO A 10 17.20 -23.81 -1.33
C PRO A 10 15.67 -23.96 -1.46
N LEU A 11 15.00 -24.46 -0.42
CA LEU A 11 13.55 -24.60 -0.38
C LEU A 11 12.84 -23.34 0.13
N SER A 12 13.58 -22.36 0.66
CA SER A 12 13.03 -21.08 1.13
C SER A 12 12.69 -20.10 0.01
N PHE A 13 13.03 -20.41 -1.24
CA PHE A 13 12.76 -19.53 -2.37
C PHE A 13 11.27 -19.56 -2.75
N GLU A 14 10.52 -18.58 -2.24
CA GLU A 14 9.09 -18.38 -2.54
C GLU A 14 8.85 -17.43 -3.73
N GLY A 15 9.92 -16.85 -4.30
CA GLY A 15 9.84 -15.96 -5.44
C GLY A 15 10.84 -14.80 -5.34
N PRO A 16 10.65 -13.75 -6.16
CA PRO A 16 11.55 -12.62 -6.16
C PRO A 16 11.42 -11.78 -4.88
N ASP A 17 12.49 -11.74 -4.07
CA ASP A 17 12.50 -10.97 -2.82
C ASP A 17 12.81 -9.49 -3.04
N ILE A 18 12.19 -8.65 -2.20
CA ILE A 18 12.49 -7.22 -2.14
C ILE A 18 13.84 -7.04 -1.43
N VAL A 19 14.78 -6.39 -2.11
CA VAL A 19 16.17 -6.19 -1.61
C VAL A 19 16.42 -4.75 -1.19
N SER A 20 15.62 -3.82 -1.72
CA SER A 20 15.64 -2.40 -1.38
C SER A 20 14.52 -1.70 -2.13
N CYS A 21 13.95 -0.68 -1.49
CA CYS A 21 13.07 0.29 -2.12
C CYS A 21 13.72 1.67 -2.07
N LYS A 22 13.70 2.39 -3.19
CA LYS A 22 14.22 3.75 -3.29
C LYS A 22 13.10 4.70 -3.68
N GLY A 23 12.72 5.54 -2.75
CA GLY A 23 11.76 6.62 -2.97
C GLY A 23 12.29 7.77 -3.82
N CYS A 24 11.46 8.81 -3.94
CA CYS A 24 11.81 10.07 -4.60
C CYS A 24 11.44 11.28 -3.73
N THR A 25 12.30 12.30 -3.73
CA THR A 25 12.04 13.53 -2.98
C THR A 25 10.95 14.35 -3.66
N ILE A 26 9.90 14.70 -2.92
CA ILE A 26 8.80 15.54 -3.41
C ILE A 26 9.04 17.00 -3.02
N ASP A 27 9.12 17.87 -4.02
CA ASP A 27 9.24 19.31 -3.82
C ASP A 27 7.87 19.95 -3.54
N TRP A 28 7.45 19.86 -2.28
CA TRP A 28 6.18 20.43 -1.82
C TRP A 28 6.17 21.96 -1.88
N LYS A 29 5.14 22.52 -2.52
CA LYS A 29 4.82 23.94 -2.38
C LYS A 29 4.42 24.27 -0.93
N LYS A 30 4.60 25.52 -0.53
CA LYS A 30 4.29 25.99 0.83
C LYS A 30 2.87 25.58 1.25
N GLY A 31 2.77 24.83 2.36
CA GLY A 31 1.50 24.38 2.93
C GLY A 31 0.78 23.29 2.13
N LYS A 32 1.45 22.66 1.16
CA LYS A 32 0.89 21.58 0.35
C LYS A 32 1.42 20.20 0.70
N ASN A 33 2.36 20.10 1.63
CA ASN A 33 2.81 18.80 2.14
C ASN A 33 1.66 18.13 2.91
N VAL A 34 1.08 17.08 2.31
CA VAL A 34 -0.02 16.29 2.87
C VAL A 34 0.44 15.11 3.73
N THR A 35 1.73 14.77 3.71
CA THR A 35 2.31 13.70 4.54
C THR A 35 2.52 14.12 5.99
N VAL A 36 2.36 15.42 6.30
CA VAL A 36 2.54 15.96 7.65
C VAL A 36 1.39 16.86 8.09
N LYS A 37 1.02 16.72 9.36
CA LYS A 37 0.11 17.64 10.05
C LYS A 37 0.92 18.61 10.91
N THR A 38 0.73 19.91 10.68
CA THR A 38 1.42 20.96 11.43
C THR A 38 0.60 21.45 12.61
N LEU A 39 1.09 21.23 13.83
CA LEU A 39 0.47 21.66 15.08
C LEU A 39 1.22 22.88 15.64
N LYS A 40 0.51 23.98 15.92
CA LYS A 40 1.09 25.16 16.56
C LYS A 40 0.81 25.13 18.06
N LYS A 41 1.84 24.92 18.87
CA LYS A 41 1.74 24.94 20.33
C LYS A 41 2.19 26.30 20.86
N LYS A 42 1.31 26.98 21.60
CA LYS A 42 1.64 28.22 22.30
C LYS A 42 2.57 27.90 23.47
N GLN A 43 3.77 28.45 23.46
CA GLN A 43 4.75 28.31 24.53
C GLN A 43 4.95 29.66 25.20
N LYS A 44 4.75 29.73 26.52
CA LYS A 44 5.03 30.92 27.32
C LYS A 44 6.33 30.73 28.08
N HIS A 45 7.26 31.67 27.94
CA HIS A 45 8.50 31.65 28.69
C HIS A 45 8.22 31.95 30.17
N LYS A 46 8.61 31.04 31.07
CA LYS A 46 8.25 31.11 32.49
C LYS A 46 8.74 32.39 33.19
N SER A 47 9.92 32.88 32.84
CA SER A 47 10.52 34.06 33.52
C SER A 47 10.35 35.39 32.79
N LYS A 48 10.23 35.40 31.45
CA LYS A 48 10.15 36.64 30.64
C LYS A 48 8.73 36.99 30.20
N GLY A 49 7.75 36.11 30.47
CA GLY A 49 6.35 36.30 30.06
C GLY A 49 6.08 36.26 28.55
N THR A 50 7.12 36.33 27.71
CA THR A 50 7.05 36.31 26.25
C THR A 50 6.43 35.01 25.74
N VAL A 51 5.49 35.15 24.81
CA VAL A 51 4.78 34.04 24.17
C VAL A 51 5.36 33.82 22.78
N ARG A 52 5.72 32.58 22.47
CA ARG A 52 6.09 32.14 21.11
C ARG A 52 5.21 30.97 20.68
N PHE A 53 5.02 30.80 19.38
CA PHE A 53 4.38 29.61 18.82
C PHE A 53 5.48 28.64 18.37
N VAL A 54 5.46 27.42 18.92
CA VAL A 54 6.32 26.32 18.47
C VAL A 54 5.53 25.46 17.51
N THR A 55 6.08 25.26 16.33
CA THR A 55 5.49 24.44 15.28
C THR A 55 6.02 23.01 15.44
N LYS A 56 5.13 22.04 15.67
CA LYS A 56 5.45 20.60 15.70
C LYS A 56 4.79 19.95 14.48
N THR A 57 5.57 19.24 13.68
CA THR A 57 5.06 18.41 12.59
C THR A 57 4.88 16.97 13.09
N VAL A 58 3.78 16.34 12.68
CA VAL A 58 3.49 14.93 12.96
C VAL A 58 3.17 14.26 11.63
N GLN A 59 3.69 13.06 11.39
CA GLN A 59 3.39 12.30 10.19
C GLN A 59 1.89 12.00 10.11
N LYS A 60 1.35 11.99 8.89
CA LYS A 60 -0.04 11.70 8.59
C LYS A 60 -0.07 10.68 7.46
N ASP A 61 -1.05 9.79 7.52
CA ASP A 61 -1.30 8.84 6.44
C ASP A 61 -1.62 9.58 5.14
N SER A 62 -0.85 9.22 4.12
CA SER A 62 -0.91 9.80 2.80
C SER A 62 -0.36 8.81 1.79
N PHE A 63 -1.01 8.72 0.63
CA PHE A 63 -0.48 7.99 -0.52
C PHE A 63 0.96 8.38 -0.84
N PHE A 64 1.32 9.65 -0.66
CA PHE A 64 2.67 10.14 -0.95
C PHE A 64 3.77 9.63 0.00
N ASN A 65 3.41 8.90 1.07
CA ASN A 65 4.40 8.18 1.89
C ASN A 65 5.08 7.07 1.08
N PHE A 66 4.44 6.54 0.03
CA PHE A 66 5.00 5.59 -0.93
C PHE A 66 6.33 6.08 -1.57
N PHE A 67 6.48 7.39 -1.77
CA PHE A 67 7.72 7.97 -2.30
C PHE A 67 8.81 8.15 -1.25
N SER A 68 8.56 7.74 0.00
CA SER A 68 9.51 7.80 1.11
C SER A 68 9.43 6.49 1.89
N PRO A 69 9.76 5.35 1.24
CA PRO A 69 9.72 4.05 1.87
C PRO A 69 10.67 4.03 3.08
N PRO A 70 10.42 3.16 4.07
CA PRO A 70 11.35 2.94 5.16
C PRO A 70 12.75 2.64 4.62
N SER A 71 13.77 3.31 5.14
CA SER A 71 15.15 2.95 4.80
C SER A 71 15.45 1.61 5.46
N GLU A 72 16.01 0.68 4.71
CA GLU A 72 16.74 -0.43 5.31
C GLU A 72 17.90 0.19 6.10
N ALA A 73 17.85 0.12 7.42
CA ALA A 73 19.00 0.49 8.23
C ALA A 73 20.11 -0.51 7.89
N ALA A 74 21.12 -0.06 7.15
CA ALA A 74 22.20 -0.91 6.65
C ALA A 74 22.90 -1.63 7.82
N GLY A 75 22.53 -2.90 8.05
CA GLY A 75 23.19 -3.79 9.01
C GLY A 75 22.38 -4.21 10.25
N GLU A 76 21.15 -3.73 10.43
CA GLU A 76 20.28 -4.21 11.52
C GLU A 76 19.12 -5.05 10.96
N GLN A 77 18.80 -6.15 11.65
CA GLN A 77 17.62 -6.96 11.37
C GLN A 77 16.39 -6.06 11.47
N LEU A 78 15.68 -5.87 10.36
CA LEU A 78 14.48 -5.03 10.33
C LEU A 78 13.46 -5.59 11.32
N ASP A 79 12.86 -4.73 12.12
CA ASP A 79 11.73 -5.10 12.96
C ASP A 79 10.53 -5.52 12.10
N GLU A 80 9.63 -6.31 12.69
CA GLU A 80 8.47 -6.88 12.00
C GLU A 80 7.56 -5.80 11.39
N ASP A 81 7.39 -4.66 12.07
CA ASP A 81 6.56 -3.55 11.55
C ASP A 81 7.20 -2.93 10.29
N THR A 82 8.52 -2.75 10.30
CA THR A 82 9.25 -2.24 9.12
C THR A 82 9.19 -3.23 7.94
N GLN A 83 9.30 -4.53 8.21
CA GLN A 83 9.15 -5.57 7.18
C GLN A 83 7.75 -5.57 6.57
N ALA A 84 6.71 -5.50 7.41
CA ALA A 84 5.33 -5.42 6.96
C ALA A 84 5.07 -4.16 6.09
N LEU A 85 5.66 -3.02 6.47
CA LEU A 85 5.57 -1.79 5.68
C LEU A 85 6.24 -1.92 4.30
N LEU A 86 7.41 -2.56 4.22
CA LEU A 86 8.10 -2.77 2.95
C LEU A 86 7.36 -3.76 2.05
N ALA A 87 6.76 -4.81 2.62
CA ALA A 87 5.92 -5.74 1.89
C ALA A 87 4.69 -5.03 1.29
N ALA A 88 3.99 -4.21 2.08
CA ALA A 88 2.86 -3.43 1.62
C ALA A 88 3.26 -2.41 0.52
N ASP A 89 4.43 -1.76 0.67
CA ASP A 89 4.97 -0.84 -0.35
C ASP A 89 5.21 -1.57 -1.68
N PHE A 90 5.81 -2.77 -1.65
CA PHE A 90 6.01 -3.57 -2.84
C PHE A 90 4.70 -4.03 -3.48
N GLU A 91 3.73 -4.46 -2.68
CA GLU A 91 2.42 -4.85 -3.19
C GLU A 91 1.75 -3.70 -3.96
N ILE A 92 1.76 -2.49 -3.40
CA ILE A 92 1.26 -1.29 -4.09
C ILE A 92 2.02 -1.05 -5.40
N GLY A 93 3.35 -1.13 -5.37
CA GLY A 93 4.19 -0.98 -6.57
C GLY A 93 3.90 -2.03 -7.64
N HIS A 94 3.67 -3.28 -7.22
CA HIS A 94 3.35 -4.40 -8.09
C HIS A 94 1.97 -4.22 -8.73
N VAL A 95 0.94 -3.88 -7.94
CA VAL A 95 -0.41 -3.59 -8.46
C VAL A 95 -0.37 -2.44 -9.47
N LEU A 96 0.36 -1.35 -9.17
CA LEU A 96 0.51 -0.25 -10.10
C LEU A 96 1.17 -0.70 -11.42
N LYS A 97 2.24 -1.48 -11.33
CA LYS A 97 3.02 -1.94 -12.50
C LYS A 97 2.26 -2.96 -13.36
N GLU A 98 1.68 -3.98 -12.74
CA GLU A 98 1.13 -5.14 -13.45
C GLU A 98 -0.35 -4.98 -13.78
N ARG A 99 -1.11 -4.25 -12.96
CA ARG A 99 -2.57 -4.10 -13.15
C ARG A 99 -2.95 -2.71 -13.63
N VAL A 100 -2.64 -1.67 -12.85
CA VAL A 100 -3.19 -0.32 -13.08
C VAL A 100 -2.60 0.33 -14.33
N VAL A 101 -1.28 0.35 -14.49
CA VAL A 101 -0.63 1.04 -15.63
C VAL A 101 -1.01 0.41 -16.98
N PRO A 102 -0.98 -0.93 -17.15
CA PRO A 102 -1.35 -1.56 -18.44
C PRO A 102 -2.83 -1.41 -18.79
N ARG A 103 -3.72 -1.35 -17.78
CA ARG A 103 -5.18 -1.32 -17.95
C ARG A 103 -5.81 -0.03 -17.43
N ALA A 104 -5.09 1.09 -17.49
CA ALA A 104 -5.49 2.35 -16.83
C ALA A 104 -6.88 2.84 -17.27
N VAL A 105 -7.26 2.62 -18.54
CA VAL A 105 -8.59 2.98 -19.05
C VAL A 105 -9.69 2.15 -18.38
N LEU A 106 -9.48 0.84 -18.21
CA LEU A 106 -10.45 -0.04 -17.57
C LEU A 106 -10.61 0.26 -16.07
N TYR A 107 -9.52 0.60 -15.38
CA TYR A 107 -9.58 1.10 -14.00
C TYR A 107 -10.27 2.46 -13.89
N PHE A 108 -10.14 3.31 -14.92
CA PHE A 108 -10.82 4.61 -14.97
C PHE A 108 -12.33 4.47 -15.26
N THR A 109 -12.72 3.57 -16.17
CA THR A 109 -14.14 3.31 -16.47
C THR A 109 -14.81 2.43 -15.40
N GLY A 110 -14.03 1.70 -14.61
CA GLY A 110 -14.50 0.80 -13.57
C GLY A 110 -14.73 -0.64 -14.04
N GLU A 111 -14.56 -0.93 -15.33
CA GLU A 111 -14.73 -2.26 -15.92
C GLU A 111 -13.76 -3.29 -15.32
N ALA A 112 -12.52 -2.88 -15.01
CA ALA A 112 -11.53 -3.75 -14.38
C ALA A 112 -11.87 -4.13 -12.92
N LEU A 113 -12.84 -3.44 -12.29
CA LEU A 113 -13.28 -3.76 -10.93
C LEU A 113 -14.48 -4.73 -10.95
N GLN A 114 -15.26 -4.72 -12.03
CA GLN A 114 -16.42 -5.58 -12.18
C GLN A 114 -16.01 -7.00 -12.56
N GLU A 115 -14.95 -7.15 -13.36
CA GLU A 115 -14.38 -8.45 -13.74
C GLU A 115 -13.96 -9.29 -12.52
N ASP A 116 -13.57 -8.65 -11.41
CA ASP A 116 -13.20 -9.32 -10.16
C ASP A 116 -14.43 -9.66 -9.26
N GLU A 117 -15.64 -9.14 -9.55
CA GLU A 117 -16.88 -9.35 -8.76
C GLU A 117 -17.77 -10.45 -9.35
N TYR A 118 -17.65 -10.75 -10.64
CA TYR A 118 -18.44 -11.79 -11.33
C TYR A 118 -18.05 -13.25 -10.97
N ASP A 119 -16.98 -13.46 -10.19
CA ASP A 119 -16.54 -14.80 -9.78
C ASP A 119 -17.27 -15.34 -8.51
N GLU A 120 -18.17 -14.56 -7.88
CA GLU A 120 -18.85 -14.96 -6.63
C GLU A 120 -20.35 -15.33 -6.79
N ASP A 121 -20.94 -15.16 -7.98
CA ASP A 121 -22.39 -15.34 -8.22
C ASP A 121 -22.77 -16.61 -9.05
N GLU A 122 -21.88 -17.60 -9.16
CA GLU A 122 -22.10 -18.81 -9.99
C GLU A 122 -22.43 -20.10 -9.19
N GLU A 123 -23.07 -20.01 -8.03
CA GLU A 123 -23.51 -21.20 -7.24
C GLU A 123 -24.97 -21.12 -6.70
N ASP A 124 -25.97 -20.83 -7.53
CA ASP A 124 -27.36 -21.20 -7.16
C ASP A 124 -28.30 -21.38 -8.36
N MET A 125 -27.98 -22.33 -9.25
CA MET A 125 -28.98 -22.91 -10.17
C MET A 125 -29.50 -24.20 -9.55
N ASP A 126 -30.43 -24.05 -8.60
CA ASP A 126 -31.24 -25.13 -8.03
C ASP A 126 -32.05 -25.79 -9.16
N ASP A 127 -31.82 -27.08 -9.32
CA ASP A 127 -32.34 -27.95 -10.39
C ASP A 127 -33.80 -28.35 -10.04
N GLU A 128 -34.75 -27.44 -10.28
CA GLU A 128 -36.19 -27.78 -10.30
C GLU A 128 -36.61 -28.24 -11.70
N GLU A 129 -36.28 -29.49 -12.07
CA GLU A 129 -37.05 -30.21 -13.10
C GLU A 129 -38.20 -30.99 -12.44
N ASP A 130 -39.35 -30.31 -12.33
CA ASP A 130 -40.66 -30.92 -12.23
C ASP A 130 -41.23 -31.03 -13.66
N ASP A 131 -41.31 -32.26 -14.20
CA ASP A 131 -42.21 -32.54 -15.33
C ASP A 131 -42.96 -33.85 -15.05
N ASP A 132 -44.14 -33.67 -14.48
CA ASP A 132 -45.19 -34.66 -14.32
C ASP A 132 -45.93 -34.85 -15.65
N ASP A 133 -46.41 -36.07 -15.83
CA ASP A 133 -47.57 -36.48 -16.65
C ASP A 133 -47.45 -37.03 -18.11
N GLN A 134 -47.70 -38.35 -18.16
CA GLN A 134 -48.62 -39.10 -19.05
C GLN A 134 -48.33 -39.23 -20.57
N ASN A 135 -48.12 -40.49 -21.01
CA ASN A 135 -49.11 -41.33 -21.73
C ASN A 135 -48.45 -42.39 -22.65
N GLU A 136 -48.49 -43.68 -22.28
CA GLU A 136 -49.02 -44.86 -23.02
C GLU A 136 -48.51 -46.19 -22.44
#